data_AF-A0A3N5ZJ37-F1
#
_entry.id   AF-A0A3N5ZJ37-F1
#
_cell.length_a   1.000
_cell.length_b   1.000
_cell.length_c   1.000
_cell.angle_alpha   90.00
_cell.angle_beta   90.00
_cell.angle_gamma   90.00
#
_symmetry.space_group_name_H-M   'P 1'
#
loop_
_entity.id
_entity.type
_entity.pdbx_description
1 polymer ?
#
loop_
_entity_poly.entity_id
_entity_poly.type
_entity_poly.pdbx_seq_one_letter_code
_entity_poly.pdbx_strand_id
1 'polypeptide(L)'
;MPPATCSSRTAATRSTRCSDMSIENIVLSRDHRGVSALRPYLAPDFCERAASVVLEHPGTALVVTGFFIPGAGATETDGPPGAIAVGQAL
;
A
#
# COMPACT_ATOMS: atom_id res chain seq x y z
N MET A 1 32.75 1.67 52.81
CA MET A 1 32.07 0.67 51.96
C MET A 1 30.60 1.04 51.82
N PRO A 2 30.21 1.52 50.64
CA PRO A 2 28.96 1.17 49.97
C PRO A 2 29.24 0.35 48.67
N PRO A 3 28.22 -0.30 48.08
CA PRO A 3 28.38 -1.50 47.24
C PRO A 3 28.48 -1.24 45.72
N ALA A 4 28.96 -2.28 45.03
CA ALA A 4 29.07 -2.41 43.58
C ALA A 4 27.70 -2.38 42.86
N THR A 5 27.65 -1.81 41.66
CA THR A 5 26.76 -2.24 40.57
C THR A 5 27.38 -1.81 39.23
N CYS A 6 27.89 -2.76 38.43
CA CYS A 6 27.17 -3.52 37.40
C CYS A 6 27.21 -2.79 36.03
N SER A 7 28.29 -3.10 35.32
CA SER A 7 28.52 -3.09 33.87
C SER A 7 27.39 -2.57 32.98
N SER A 8 27.72 -1.58 32.16
CA SER A 8 26.94 -1.08 31.04
C SER A 8 26.49 -2.24 30.15
N ARG A 9 25.21 -2.60 30.28
CA ARG A 9 24.49 -3.39 29.27
C ARG A 9 24.42 -2.55 28.01
N THR A 10 25.25 -2.90 27.04
CA THR A 10 25.08 -2.56 25.63
C THR A 10 23.61 -2.68 25.26
N ALA A 11 23.07 -1.59 24.74
CA ALA A 11 21.71 -1.48 24.27
C ALA A 11 21.31 -2.74 23.49
N ALA A 12 20.19 -3.33 23.90
CA ALA A 12 19.51 -4.33 23.11
C ALA A 12 19.40 -3.81 21.68
N THR A 13 19.96 -4.55 20.73
CA THR A 13 19.69 -4.40 19.31
C THR A 13 18.18 -4.46 19.14
N ARG A 14 17.54 -3.29 19.07
CA ARG A 14 16.11 -3.17 18.77
C ARG A 14 15.91 -3.92 17.46
N SER A 15 15.08 -4.96 17.53
CA SER A 15 14.60 -5.74 16.41
C SER A 15 14.30 -4.85 15.21
N THR A 16 15.18 -4.83 14.21
CA THR A 16 14.93 -4.22 12.90
C THR A 16 14.06 -5.19 12.10
N ARG A 17 12.78 -5.31 12.44
CA ARG A 17 11.85 -6.13 11.63
C ARG A 17 10.38 -5.72 11.66
N CYS A 18 10.08 -4.45 11.94
CA CYS A 18 8.69 -3.94 11.87
C CYS A 18 8.53 -2.62 11.08
N SER A 19 9.56 -2.12 10.41
CA SER A 19 9.48 -0.88 9.61
C SER A 19 9.11 -1.09 8.13
N ASP A 20 9.01 -2.33 7.65
CA ASP A 20 8.80 -2.64 6.22
C ASP A 20 7.36 -2.98 5.80
N MET A 21 6.41 -3.11 6.74
CA MET A 21 5.02 -3.48 6.44
C MET A 21 4.11 -2.27 6.29
N SER A 22 4.33 -1.46 5.25
CA SER A 22 3.35 -0.44 4.83
C SER A 22 2.36 -1.03 3.82
N ILE A 23 1.16 -0.45 3.71
CA ILE A 23 0.15 -0.88 2.72
C ILE A 23 0.72 -0.73 1.30
N GLU A 24 1.46 0.34 1.04
CA GLU A 24 2.15 0.61 -0.22
C GLU A 24 3.10 -0.53 -0.59
N ASN A 25 3.90 -0.99 0.37
CA ASN A 25 4.83 -2.11 0.14
C ASN A 25 4.08 -3.43 -0.11
N ILE A 26 2.94 -3.65 0.56
CA ILE A 26 2.11 -4.84 0.34
C ILE A 26 1.51 -4.81 -1.07
N VAL A 27 0.93 -3.68 -1.49
CA VAL A 27 0.33 -3.50 -2.81
C VAL A 27 1.38 -3.70 -3.92
N LEU A 28 2.61 -3.22 -3.71
CA LEU A 28 3.69 -3.37 -4.69
C LEU A 28 4.44 -4.72 -4.61
N SER A 29 4.16 -5.57 -3.62
CA SER A 29 4.93 -6.79 -3.35
C SER A 29 4.85 -7.88 -4.43
N ARG A 30 3.82 -7.83 -5.29
CA ARG A 30 3.60 -8.76 -6.41
C ARG A 30 3.50 -8.03 -7.73
N ASP A 31 4.38 -7.07 -7.94
CA ASP A 31 4.41 -6.31 -9.18
C ASP A 31 4.88 -7.17 -10.37
N HIS A 32 3.94 -7.48 -11.26
CA HIS A 32 4.19 -8.18 -12.51
C HIS A 32 4.26 -7.25 -13.73
N ARG A 33 4.01 -5.94 -13.54
CA ARG A 33 3.82 -4.95 -14.61
C ARG A 33 4.82 -3.80 -14.57
N GLY A 34 5.71 -3.78 -13.59
CA GLY A 34 6.69 -2.72 -13.40
C GLY A 34 6.11 -1.46 -12.75
N VAL A 35 4.93 -1.55 -12.12
CA VAL A 35 4.29 -0.41 -11.44
C VAL A 35 5.13 0.08 -10.27
N SER A 36 5.89 -0.80 -9.62
CA SER A 36 6.81 -0.47 -8.53
C SER A 36 7.90 0.52 -8.95
N ALA A 37 8.24 0.61 -10.25
CA ALA A 37 9.18 1.60 -10.77
C ALA A 37 8.69 3.05 -10.58
N LEU A 38 7.39 3.26 -10.35
CA LEU A 38 6.82 4.57 -10.06
C LEU A 38 7.01 5.00 -8.60
N ARG A 39 7.32 4.07 -7.68
CA ARG A 39 7.40 4.31 -6.23
C ARG A 39 8.29 5.51 -5.83
N PRO A 40 9.47 5.76 -6.45
CA PRO A 40 10.31 6.90 -6.10
C PRO A 40 9.68 8.26 -6.43
N TYR A 41 8.69 8.30 -7.32
CA TYR A 41 7.99 9.51 -7.76
C TYR A 41 6.67 9.73 -7.00
N LEU A 42 6.27 8.79 -6.16
CA LEU A 42 5.05 8.86 -5.36
C LEU A 42 5.35 9.27 -3.92
N ALA A 43 4.38 9.92 -3.30
CA ALA A 43 4.42 10.18 -1.86
C ALA A 43 4.53 8.85 -1.08
N PRO A 44 5.21 8.82 0.08
CA PRO A 44 5.41 7.59 0.83
C PRO A 44 4.12 6.93 1.35
N ASP A 45 3.04 7.69 1.42
CA ASP A 45 1.73 7.44 2.00
C ASP A 45 0.60 7.49 0.93
N PHE A 46 0.93 7.18 -0.33
CA PHE A 46 0.00 7.40 -1.45
C PHE A 46 -1.33 6.63 -1.30
N CYS A 47 -1.35 5.49 -0.60
CA CYS A 47 -2.59 4.75 -0.34
C CYS A 47 -3.49 5.50 0.65
N GLU A 48 -2.92 5.98 1.75
CA GLU A 48 -3.65 6.75 2.76
C GLU A 48 -4.21 8.04 2.16
N ARG A 49 -3.39 8.78 1.42
CA ARG A 49 -3.83 10.02 0.75
C ARG A 49 -4.99 9.79 -0.23
N ALA A 50 -4.97 8.69 -0.98
CA ALA A 50 -6.08 8.34 -1.88
C ALA A 50 -7.35 7.99 -1.09
N ALA A 51 -7.23 7.24 0.01
CA ALA A 51 -8.35 6.92 0.88
C ALA A 51 -8.97 8.16 1.52
N SER A 52 -8.15 9.12 1.99
CA SER A 52 -8.64 10.37 2.57
C SER A 52 -9.49 11.17 1.58
N VAL A 53 -9.08 11.25 0.31
CA VAL A 53 -9.89 11.93 -0.73
C VAL A 53 -11.28 11.31 -0.85
N VAL A 54 -11.38 9.97 -0.80
CA VAL A 54 -12.68 9.29 -0.87
C VAL A 54 -13.53 9.59 0.37
N LEU A 55 -12.95 9.51 1.57
CA LEU A 55 -13.66 9.70 2.83
C LEU A 55 -14.09 11.15 3.07
N GLU A 56 -13.34 12.12 2.56
CA GLU A 56 -13.63 13.55 2.68
C GLU A 56 -14.73 14.04 1.73
N HIS A 57 -15.10 13.25 0.71
CA HIS A 57 -16.09 13.61 -0.31
C HIS A 57 -17.30 12.66 -0.28
N PRO A 58 -18.16 12.74 0.76
CA PRO A 58 -19.33 11.90 0.87
C PRO A 58 -20.34 12.21 -0.23
N GLY A 59 -21.09 11.20 -0.67
CA GLY A 59 -22.09 11.33 -1.72
C GLY A 59 -22.06 10.12 -2.65
N THR A 60 -22.56 10.31 -3.87
CA THR A 60 -22.55 9.27 -4.89
C THR A 60 -21.20 9.23 -5.60
N ALA A 61 -20.48 8.12 -5.47
CA ALA A 61 -19.27 7.85 -6.24
C ALA A 61 -19.61 7.08 -7.53
N LEU A 62 -18.95 7.43 -8.62
CA LEU A 62 -18.96 6.65 -9.86
C LEU A 62 -17.64 5.89 -9.99
N VAL A 63 -17.68 4.56 -9.94
CA VAL A 63 -16.52 3.70 -10.14
C VAL A 63 -16.51 3.23 -11.60
N VAL A 64 -15.46 3.59 -12.34
CA VAL A 64 -15.30 3.23 -13.76
C VAL A 64 -14.05 2.39 -13.93
N THR A 65 -14.18 1.29 -14.68
CA THR A 65 -13.07 0.41 -15.02
C THR A 65 -13.32 -0.26 -16.37
N GLY A 66 -12.30 -0.91 -16.91
CA GLY A 66 -12.35 -1.63 -18.18
C GLY A 66 -11.24 -1.18 -19.13
N PHE A 67 -10.45 -2.15 -19.58
CA PHE A 67 -9.42 -1.94 -20.59
C PHE A 67 -9.62 -2.97 -21.69
N PHE A 68 -9.84 -2.54 -22.94
CA PHE A 68 -10.04 -3.47 -24.05
C PHE A 68 -8.69 -3.90 -24.62
N ILE A 69 -8.47 -5.21 -24.78
CA ILE A 69 -7.27 -5.77 -25.39
C ILE A 69 -7.61 -6.22 -26.82
N PRO A 70 -7.20 -5.48 -27.87
CA PRO A 70 -7.57 -5.79 -29.24
C PRO A 70 -7.15 -7.20 -29.68
N GLY A 71 -5.95 -7.64 -29.28
CA GLY A 71 -5.43 -8.97 -29.63
C GLY A 71 -6.20 -10.13 -29.00
N ALA A 72 -6.95 -9.87 -27.93
CA ALA A 72 -7.82 -10.87 -27.28
C ALA A 72 -9.29 -10.73 -27.70
N GLY A 73 -9.67 -9.64 -28.38
CA GLY A 73 -11.07 -9.32 -28.67
C GLY A 73 -11.94 -9.17 -27.42
N ALA A 74 -11.33 -8.89 -26.27
CA ALA A 74 -12.00 -8.94 -24.96
C ALA A 74 -11.46 -7.85 -24.02
N THR A 75 -12.23 -7.56 -22.97
CA THR A 75 -11.77 -6.72 -21.86
C THR A 75 -10.77 -7.47 -20.99
N GLU A 76 -9.78 -6.74 -20.50
CA GLU A 76 -8.81 -7.21 -19.54
C GLU A 76 -9.45 -7.54 -18.19
N THR A 77 -8.79 -8.43 -17.43
CA THR A 77 -9.20 -8.83 -16.08
C THR A 77 -8.69 -7.90 -14.98
N ASP A 78 -7.71 -7.04 -15.27
CA ASP A 78 -7.19 -6.03 -14.37
C ASP A 78 -8.14 -4.82 -14.34
N GLY A 79 -8.62 -4.46 -13.15
CA GLY A 79 -9.64 -3.43 -12.96
C GLY A 79 -10.97 -3.92 -12.41
N PRO A 80 -11.75 -4.78 -13.12
CA PRO A 80 -13.10 -5.18 -12.70
C PRO A 80 -13.20 -5.72 -11.26
N PRO A 81 -12.31 -6.61 -10.77
CA PRO A 81 -12.35 -7.05 -9.38
C PRO A 81 -12.09 -5.93 -8.38
N GLY A 82 -11.17 -5.01 -8.69
CA GLY A 82 -10.86 -3.86 -7.84
C GLY A 82 -12.01 -2.86 -7.77
N ALA A 83 -12.71 -2.63 -8.88
CA ALA A 83 -13.90 -1.78 -8.91
C ALA A 83 -15.03 -2.34 -8.04
N ILE A 84 -15.25 -3.66 -8.05
CA ILE A 84 -16.21 -4.32 -7.16
C ILE A 84 -15.81 -4.13 -5.70
N ALA A 85 -14.54 -4.37 -5.36
CA ALA A 85 -14.05 -4.23 -3.99
C ALA A 85 -14.21 -2.79 -3.46
N VAL A 86 -13.89 -1.78 -4.27
CA VAL A 86 -14.11 -0.37 -3.92
C VAL A 86 -15.61 -0.08 -3.79
N GLY A 87 -16.43 -0.50 -4.74
CA GLY A 87 -17.88 -0.28 -4.70
C GLY A 87 -18.59 -0.95 -3.51
N GLN A 88 -18.02 -2.03 -2.96
CA GLN A 88 -18.51 -2.67 -1.73
C GLN A 88 -18.04 -1.97 -0.45
N ALA A 89 -16.95 -1.20 -0.52
CA ALA A 89 -16.39 -0.48 0.61
C ALA A 89 -17.02 0.91 0.81
N LEU A 90 -17.65 1.47 -0.24
CA LEU A 90 -18.38 2.74 -0.25
C LEU A 90 -19.84 2.55 0.17
#